data_AF-A0A1V3RU21-F1
#
_entry.id   AF-A0A1V3RU21-F1
#
_cell.length_a   1.000
_cell.length_b   1.000
_cell.length_c   1.000
_cell.angle_alpha   90.00
_cell.angle_beta   90.00
_cell.angle_gamma   90.00
#
_symmetry.space_group_name_H-M   'P 1'
#
loop_
_entity.id
_entity.type
_entity.pdbx_description
1 polymer ?
#
loop_
_entity_poly.entity_id
_entity_poly.type
_entity_poly.pdbx_seq_one_letter_code
_entity_poly.pdbx_strand_id
1 'polypeptide(L)' 'MTKKIKSEAFESIHSSAEALLKIGAIDKATMREFDEACMAEVPAEISDQEDSSALRAGPQNPR' A
#
# COMPACT_ATOMS: atom_id res chain seq x y z
N MET A 1 22.30 4.22 -6.28
CA MET A 1 21.35 3.90 -7.36
C MET A 1 19.95 3.98 -6.79
N THR A 2 19.26 5.06 -7.16
CA THR A 2 17.81 5.34 -7.13
C THR A 2 16.91 4.56 -6.17
N LYS A 3 16.52 5.27 -5.10
CA LYS A 3 15.40 5.02 -4.20
C LYS A 3 14.13 4.68 -5.00
N LYS A 4 13.81 3.38 -5.12
CA LYS A 4 12.52 2.91 -5.60
C LYS A 4 11.79 2.33 -4.42
N ILE A 5 11.07 3.15 -3.66
CA ILE A 5 9.96 2.63 -2.87
C ILE A 5 8.82 2.35 -3.86
N LYS A 6 8.93 1.20 -4.51
CA LYS A 6 7.80 0.47 -5.09
C LYS A 6 7.68 -0.80 -4.26
N SER A 7 7.36 -0.61 -2.98
CA SER A 7 7.01 -1.74 -2.12
C SER A 7 5.61 -2.21 -2.50
N GLU A 8 5.41 -3.52 -2.60
CA GLU A 8 4.10 -4.17 -2.83
C GLU A 8 3.01 -3.64 -1.87
N ALA A 9 3.42 -3.25 -0.66
CA ALA A 9 2.55 -2.61 0.32
C ALA A 9 1.99 -1.26 -0.17
N PHE A 10 2.82 -0.39 -0.75
CA PHE A 10 2.37 0.90 -1.28
C PHE A 10 1.44 0.73 -2.49
N GLU A 11 1.69 -0.26 -3.34
CA GLU A 11 0.79 -0.61 -4.45
C GLU A 11 -0.58 -1.08 -3.93
N SER A 12 -0.59 -1.93 -2.89
CA SER A 12 -1.82 -2.45 -2.28
C SER A 12 -2.64 -1.34 -1.61
N ILE A 13 -1.98 -0.42 -0.90
CA ILE A 13 -2.65 0.71 -0.25
C ILE A 13 -3.17 1.70 -1.30
N HIS A 14 -2.39 2.01 -2.34
CA HIS A 14 -2.84 2.89 -3.42
C HIS A 14 -4.08 2.31 -4.15
N SER A 15 -4.08 1.00 -4.42
CA SER A 15 -5.26 0.30 -4.99
C SER A 15 -6.51 0.44 -4.11
N SER A 16 -6.34 0.37 -2.78
CA SER A 16 -7.44 0.59 -1.83
C SER A 16 -7.93 2.04 -1.85
N ALA A 17 -7.01 3.01 -1.91
CA ALA A 17 -7.34 4.43 -2.02
C ALA A 17 -8.07 4.75 -3.35
N GLU A 18 -7.68 4.12 -4.46
CA GLU A 18 -8.42 4.23 -5.72
C GLU A 18 -9.86 3.73 -5.61
N ALA A 19 -10.09 2.64 -4.87
CA ALA A 19 -11.44 2.13 -4.64
C ALA A 19 -12.29 3.16 -3.87
N LEU A 20 -11.69 3.84 -2.88
CA LEU A 20 -12.32 4.93 -2.14
C LEU A 20 -12.65 6.13 -3.05
N LEU A 21 -11.77 6.49 -3.99
CA LEU A 21 -12.04 7.53 -4.98
C LEU A 21 -13.21 7.12 -5.91
N LYS A 22 -13.24 5.86 -6.36
CA LYS A 22 -14.28 5.34 -7.27
C LYS A 22 -15.68 5.38 -6.65
N ILE A 23 -15.79 5.16 -5.34
CA ILE A 23 -17.07 5.28 -4.62
C ILE A 23 -17.37 6.71 -4.14
N GLY A 24 -16.47 7.67 -4.39
CA GLY A 24 -16.63 9.07 -4.00
C GLY A 24 -16.43 9.34 -2.50
N ALA A 25 -15.81 8.41 -1.76
CA ALA A 25 -15.50 8.60 -0.34
C ALA A 25 -14.36 9.60 -0.12
N ILE A 26 -13.46 9.72 -1.10
CA ILE A 26 -12.43 10.75 -1.17
C ILE A 26 -12.46 11.41 -2.55
N ASP A 27 -11.97 12.64 -2.63
CA ASP A 27 -11.89 13.39 -3.88
C ASP A 27 -10.48 13.33 -4.50
N LYS A 28 -10.32 13.92 -5.68
CA LYS A 28 -9.06 13.89 -6.43
C LYS A 28 -7.94 14.70 -5.77
N ALA A 29 -8.25 15.77 -5.04
CA ALA A 29 -7.26 16.52 -4.28
C ALA A 29 -6.71 15.63 -3.16
N THR A 30 -7.59 14.97 -2.42
CA THR A 30 -7.21 14.01 -1.37
C THR A 30 -6.31 12.88 -1.92
N MET A 31 -6.63 12.30 -3.08
CA MET A 31 -5.76 11.29 -3.71
C MET A 31 -4.38 11.82 -4.09
N ARG A 32 -4.31 13.07 -4.55
CA ARG A 32 -3.05 13.72 -4.92
C ARG A 32 -2.18 14.01 -3.69
N GLU A 33 -2.79 14.41 -2.58
CA GLU A 33 -2.11 14.59 -1.29
C GLU A 33 -1.60 13.26 -0.73
N PHE A 34 -2.38 12.18 -0.87
CA PHE A 34 -1.95 10.83 -0.50
C PHE A 34 -0.71 10.38 -1.29
N ASP A 35 -0.70 10.58 -2.60
CA ASP A 35 0.44 10.24 -3.46
C ASP A 35 1.68 11.07 -3.10
N GLU A 36 1.51 12.38 -2.86
CA GLU A 36 2.60 13.26 -2.42
C GLU A 36 3.15 12.85 -1.05
N ALA A 37 2.28 12.47 -0.10
CA ALA A 37 2.68 11.98 1.21
C ALA A 37 3.40 10.62 1.16
N CYS A 38 3.03 9.74 0.23
CA CYS A 38 3.74 8.47 0.00
C CYS A 38 5.10 8.66 -0.68
N MET A 39 5.25 9.70 -1.51
CA MET A 39 6.50 10.08 -2.16
C MET A 39 7.39 10.98 -1.29
N ALA A 40 6.83 11.58 -0.23
CA ALA A 40 7.59 12.33 0.75
C ALA A 40 8.66 11.39 1.34
N GLU A 41 9.91 11.85 1.30
CA GLU A 41 11.07 11.07 1.66
C GLU A 41 10.90 10.46 3.05
N VAL A 42 10.57 9.17 3.08
CA VAL A 42 10.53 8.39 4.30
C VAL A 42 11.96 8.44 4.88
N PRO A 43 12.17 8.99 6.09
CA PRO A 43 13.49 9.04 6.69
C PRO A 43 14.10 7.63 6.65
N ALA A 44 15.37 7.53 6.24
CA ALA A 44 16.08 6.27 5.97
C ALA A 44 16.17 5.30 7.18
N GLU A 45 15.56 5.66 8.29
CA GLU A 45 15.49 5.00 9.59
C GLU A 45 14.45 3.85 9.62
N ILE A 46 13.49 3.82 8.69
CA ILE A 46 12.45 2.78 8.60
C ILE A 46 12.64 1.97 7.32
N SER A 47 13.70 1.17 7.33
CA SER A 47 13.91 0.07 6.39
C SER A 47 13.73 -1.26 7.12
N ASP A 48 12.57 -1.47 7.74
CA ASP A 48 12.17 -2.80 8.20
C ASP A 48 11.19 -3.40 7.19
N GLN A 49 11.83 -3.96 6.18
CA GLN A 49 11.34 -5.03 5.34
C GLN A 49 11.18 -6.30 6.19
N GLU A 50 9.96 -6.82 6.37
CA GLU A 50 9.60 -8.24 6.65
C GLU A 50 8.19 -8.27 7.30
N ASP A 51 7.28 -9.20 7.07
CA ASP A 51 7.17 -10.35 6.18
C ASP A 51 5.66 -10.64 6.11
N SER A 52 5.04 -10.62 4.93
CA SER A 52 3.64 -11.06 4.76
C SER A 52 3.59 -12.24 3.79
N SER A 53 4.43 -13.24 4.04
CA SER A 53 4.27 -14.54 3.38
C SER A 53 3.43 -15.55 4.19
N ALA A 54 2.90 -15.15 5.36
CA ALA A 54 2.13 -16.03 6.25
C ALA A 54 0.60 -15.81 6.20
N LEU A 55 -0.03 -15.97 5.04
CA LEU A 55 -1.42 -16.47 4.99
C LEU A 55 -1.64 -17.34 3.76
N ARG A 56 -0.82 -18.37 3.59
CA ARG A 56 -1.21 -19.53 2.80
C ARG A 56 -1.71 -20.61 3.75
N ALA A 57 -2.90 -21.14 3.43
CA ALA A 57 -3.60 -22.25 4.08
C ALA A 57 -4.46 -21.88 5.31
N GLY A 58 -5.64 -21.32 5.05
CA GLY A 58 -6.81 -21.79 5.80
C GLY A 58 -7.07 -23.25 5.40
N PRO A 59 -7.29 -24.18 6.34
CA PRO A 59 -7.55 -25.57 6.00
C PRO A 59 -8.82 -25.65 5.17
N GLN A 60 -8.74 -26.27 3.99
CA GLN A 60 -9.93 -26.72 3.28
C GLN A 60 -10.63 -27.74 4.18
N ASN A 61 -11.84 -27.40 4.61
CA ASN A 61 -12.72 -28.27 5.37
C ASN A 61 -12.96 -29.58 4.59
N PRO A 62 -12.50 -30.75 5.08
CA PRO A 62 -12.94 -32.00 4.48
C PRO A 62 -14.43 -32.20 4.81
N ARG A 63 -15.24 -32.51 3.80
CA ARG A 63 -16.63 -32.94 4.01
C ARG A 63 -16.69 -34.31 4.66
#